data_AF-A0A8A8D4L6-F1
#
_entry.id   AF-A0A8A8D4L6-F1
#
_cell.length_a   1.000
_cell.length_b   1.000
_cell.length_c   1.000
_cell.angle_alpha   90.00
_cell.angle_beta   90.00
_cell.angle_gamma   90.00
#
_symmetry.space_group_name_H-M   'P 1'
#
loop_
_entity.id
_entity.type
_entity.pdbx_description
1 polymer ?
#
loop_
_entity_poly.entity_id
_entity_poly.type
_entity_poly.pdbx_seq_one_letter_code
_entity_poly.pdbx_strand_id
1 'polypeptide(L)'
;MDDVIEFERAALYEEVWADPVSTVSKRYGMSDNGLRKVCHKLGVPLPPLGYWAKLRAGQKVKRAPLPRHDGQTVFYAQPEAYTRRVAEPADWTASREGIEREEARPASQIKPTEHGEWCHRLIKALAKRLAEVDRQIAIENKPSRNPFGEPRFHEVEWKVTKPGGILDVGPGYAAVVVTPDSRQRALSIADAFFVAMEARGFKVRLTDTHTVIACKDIAMQFRLSEMTEKTVSGVGYDRQRPLRRLRITMRESLHVGKEIRARDEADVTLEERLNMLAARLRIAVLGFDSREEDRQEQARQITEMRRRTENATWHDQTATEAAQRERAAVDALFAEADQSDACERRRLYLHRVERLAQDRGIDVSEASQIGQWLAWARASCDVLDPIFSRVAGLDKEA
;
A
#
# COMPACT_ATOMS: atom_id res chain seq x y z
N MET A 1 -30.51 9.23 7.25
CA MET A 1 -30.14 8.43 8.45
C MET A 1 -29.59 7.16 7.88
N ASP A 2 -28.28 7.01 7.94
CA ASP A 2 -27.59 5.88 7.31
C ASP A 2 -27.82 4.64 8.17
N ASP A 3 -28.49 3.62 7.63
CA ASP A 3 -28.76 2.37 8.34
C ASP A 3 -27.47 1.55 8.43
N VAL A 4 -26.69 1.79 9.48
CA VAL A 4 -25.51 0.97 9.81
C VAL A 4 -25.97 -0.40 10.29
N ILE A 5 -25.59 -1.46 9.60
CA ILE A 5 -25.83 -2.85 10.02
C ILE A 5 -24.63 -3.36 10.82
N GLU A 6 -24.92 -3.94 11.99
CA GLU A 6 -23.96 -4.63 12.84
C GLU A 6 -23.87 -6.13 12.47
N PHE A 7 -22.66 -6.62 12.21
CA PHE A 7 -22.37 -8.03 11.94
C PHE A 7 -21.60 -8.64 13.09
N GLU A 8 -22.19 -9.61 13.78
CA GLU A 8 -21.49 -10.44 14.75
C GLU A 8 -20.91 -11.70 14.09
N ARG A 9 -19.64 -12.01 14.36
CA ARG A 9 -18.89 -13.12 13.76
C ARG A 9 -19.58 -14.48 13.90
N ALA A 10 -20.12 -14.79 15.08
CA ALA A 10 -20.76 -16.07 15.35
C ALA A 10 -22.10 -16.20 14.62
N ALA A 11 -22.94 -15.16 14.69
CA ALA A 11 -24.22 -15.10 13.99
C ALA A 11 -24.04 -15.19 12.47
N LEU A 12 -23.12 -14.40 11.91
CA LEU A 12 -22.82 -14.43 10.48
C LEU A 12 -22.32 -15.79 10.00
N TYR A 13 -21.54 -16.50 10.83
CA TYR A 13 -21.10 -17.87 10.52
C TYR A 13 -22.28 -18.86 10.49
N GLU A 14 -23.25 -18.78 11.40
CA GLU A 14 -24.43 -19.65 11.32
C GLU A 14 -25.24 -19.37 10.06
N GLU A 15 -25.41 -18.10 9.69
CA GLU A 15 -26.22 -17.73 8.52
C GLU A 15 -25.62 -18.16 7.18
N VAL A 16 -24.31 -17.95 6.97
CA VAL A 16 -23.65 -18.33 5.70
C VAL A 16 -23.47 -19.83 5.52
N TRP A 17 -23.64 -20.61 6.59
CA TRP A 17 -23.65 -22.06 6.58
C TRP A 17 -25.06 -22.67 6.62
N ALA A 18 -26.08 -21.88 6.95
CA ALA A 18 -27.49 -22.26 6.82
C ALA A 18 -28.05 -21.98 5.42
N ASP A 19 -27.62 -20.89 4.79
CA ASP A 19 -28.06 -20.48 3.45
C ASP A 19 -26.89 -20.06 2.54
N PRO A 20 -27.06 -20.14 1.20
CA PRO A 20 -26.09 -19.57 0.27
C PRO A 20 -25.84 -18.08 0.51
N VAL A 21 -24.58 -17.65 0.39
CA VAL A 21 -24.14 -16.24 0.58
C VAL A 21 -24.94 -15.27 -0.31
N SER A 22 -25.36 -15.71 -1.49
CA SER A 22 -26.22 -14.93 -2.41
C SER A 22 -27.64 -14.70 -1.89
N THR A 23 -28.13 -15.54 -0.98
CA THR A 23 -29.40 -15.39 -0.28
C THR A 23 -29.23 -14.53 0.98
N VAL A 24 -28.20 -14.83 1.78
CA VAL A 24 -27.90 -14.09 3.02
C VAL A 24 -27.60 -12.61 2.73
N SER A 25 -26.81 -12.33 1.68
CA SER A 25 -26.47 -10.96 1.28
C SER A 25 -27.68 -10.09 0.95
N LYS A 26 -28.75 -10.67 0.39
CA LYS A 26 -29.99 -9.95 0.11
C LYS A 26 -30.74 -9.53 1.36
N ARG A 27 -30.68 -10.32 2.44
CA ARG A 27 -31.33 -9.98 3.74
C ARG A 27 -30.75 -8.71 4.33
N TYR A 28 -29.43 -8.54 4.17
CA TYR A 28 -28.70 -7.35 4.61
C TYR A 28 -28.70 -6.21 3.60
N GLY A 29 -29.41 -6.35 2.48
CA GLY A 29 -29.34 -5.36 1.40
C GLY A 29 -27.90 -5.12 0.94
N MET A 30 -27.11 -6.18 0.72
CA MET A 30 -25.70 -6.14 0.28
C MET A 30 -25.50 -6.97 -1.00
N SER A 31 -24.42 -6.71 -1.74
CA SER A 31 -24.00 -7.62 -2.83
C SER A 31 -23.32 -8.89 -2.27
N ASP A 32 -23.36 -10.00 -3.02
CA ASP A 32 -22.69 -11.27 -2.65
C ASP A 32 -21.20 -11.08 -2.35
N ASN A 33 -20.51 -10.25 -3.15
CA ASN A 33 -19.11 -9.92 -2.94
C ASN A 33 -18.91 -8.99 -1.73
N GLY A 34 -19.88 -8.11 -1.46
CA GLY A 34 -19.87 -7.25 -0.29
C GLY A 34 -19.93 -8.04 1.02
N LEU A 35 -20.87 -8.98 1.12
CA LEU A 35 -20.98 -9.87 2.27
C LEU A 35 -19.74 -10.76 2.43
N ARG A 36 -19.16 -11.23 1.32
CA ARG A 36 -17.90 -12.00 1.32
C ARG A 36 -16.72 -11.23 1.91
N LYS A 37 -16.62 -9.91 1.63
CA LYS A 37 -15.60 -9.04 2.24
C LYS A 37 -15.80 -8.90 3.76
N VAL A 38 -17.06 -8.78 4.21
CA VAL A 38 -17.38 -8.76 5.65
C VAL A 38 -16.97 -10.07 6.32
N CYS A 39 -17.32 -11.21 5.72
CA CYS A 39 -16.93 -12.53 6.23
C CYS A 39 -15.40 -12.68 6.33
N HIS A 40 -14.65 -12.18 5.35
CA HIS A 40 -13.19 -12.19 5.39
C HIS A 40 -12.63 -11.32 6.52
N LYS A 41 -13.18 -10.12 6.74
CA LYS A 41 -12.75 -9.22 7.84
C LYS A 41 -12.98 -9.83 9.22
N LEU A 42 -14.08 -10.56 9.39
CA LEU A 42 -14.43 -11.26 10.63
C LEU A 42 -13.80 -12.66 10.73
N GLY A 43 -12.99 -13.10 9.75
CA GLY A 43 -12.39 -14.43 9.75
C GLY A 43 -13.43 -15.56 9.80
N VAL A 44 -14.56 -15.38 9.11
CA VAL A 44 -15.65 -16.38 8.99
C VAL A 44 -15.38 -17.24 7.76
N PRO A 45 -15.19 -18.57 7.91
CA PRO A 45 -14.99 -19.46 6.76
C PRO A 45 -16.29 -19.61 5.98
N LEU A 46 -16.19 -19.59 4.65
CA LEU A 46 -17.34 -19.76 3.76
C LEU A 46 -17.40 -21.18 3.19
N PRO A 47 -18.60 -21.70 2.90
CA PRO A 47 -18.73 -23.00 2.25
C PRO A 47 -17.99 -23.05 0.90
N PRO A 48 -17.27 -24.14 0.58
CA PRO A 48 -16.52 -24.26 -0.66
C PRO A 48 -17.45 -24.27 -1.89
N LEU A 49 -16.90 -23.93 -3.07
CA LEU A 49 -17.66 -23.99 -4.32
C LEU A 49 -18.29 -25.38 -4.52
N GLY A 50 -19.60 -25.41 -4.77
CA GLY A 50 -20.36 -26.65 -4.95
C GLY A 50 -20.87 -27.29 -3.66
N TYR A 51 -20.56 -26.76 -2.46
CA TYR A 51 -21.11 -27.26 -1.19
C TYR A 51 -22.64 -27.39 -1.23
N TRP A 52 -23.34 -26.32 -1.61
CA TRP A 52 -24.80 -26.28 -1.73
C TRP A 52 -25.36 -27.16 -2.86
N ALA A 53 -24.58 -27.43 -3.90
CA ALA A 53 -24.99 -28.36 -4.97
C ALA A 53 -24.92 -29.81 -4.48
N LYS A 54 -23.85 -30.17 -3.75
CA LYS A 54 -23.67 -31.48 -3.14
C LYS A 54 -24.71 -31.76 -2.05
N LEU A 55 -25.03 -30.75 -1.23
CA LEU A 55 -26.07 -30.85 -0.20
C LEU A 55 -27.46 -31.12 -0.83
N ARG A 56 -27.82 -30.38 -1.90
CA ARG A 56 -29.08 -30.60 -2.64
C ARG A 56 -29.13 -31.95 -3.35
N ALA A 57 -27.97 -32.49 -3.75
CA ALA A 57 -27.85 -33.83 -4.32
C ALA A 57 -27.85 -34.96 -3.27
N GLY A 58 -28.14 -34.65 -1.99
CA GLY A 58 -28.21 -35.64 -0.91
C GLY A 58 -26.86 -36.17 -0.43
N GLN A 59 -25.75 -35.56 -0.84
CA GLN A 59 -24.41 -36.01 -0.43
C GLN A 59 -24.06 -35.51 0.97
N LYS A 60 -23.42 -36.37 1.77
CA LYS A 60 -22.90 -36.01 3.10
C LYS A 60 -21.70 -35.07 2.95
N VAL A 61 -21.89 -33.79 3.23
CA VAL A 61 -20.84 -32.76 3.24
C VAL A 61 -20.45 -32.37 4.67
N LYS A 62 -19.16 -32.13 4.92
CA LYS A 62 -18.65 -31.71 6.24
C LYS A 62 -18.73 -30.19 6.39
N ARG A 63 -19.25 -29.70 7.52
CA ARG A 63 -19.21 -28.29 7.93
C ARG A 63 -17.88 -28.00 8.62
N ALA A 64 -17.15 -26.99 8.15
CA ALA A 64 -15.87 -26.61 8.76
C ALA A 64 -16.15 -25.78 10.03
N PRO A 65 -15.59 -26.12 11.20
CA PRO A 65 -15.85 -25.38 12.43
C PRO A 65 -15.32 -23.95 12.35
N LEU A 66 -15.94 -23.03 13.10
CA LEU A 66 -15.50 -21.64 13.20
C LEU A 66 -14.11 -21.59 13.87
N PRO A 67 -13.03 -21.20 13.15
CA PRO A 67 -11.69 -21.18 13.72
C PRO A 67 -11.57 -20.13 14.82
N ARG A 68 -10.56 -20.26 15.69
CA ARG A 68 -10.18 -19.18 16.61
C ARG A 68 -9.70 -17.97 15.80
N HIS A 69 -10.14 -16.77 16.18
CA HIS A 69 -9.81 -15.53 15.51
C HIS A 69 -9.48 -14.47 16.57
N ASP A 70 -8.29 -13.90 16.50
CA ASP A 70 -7.80 -12.91 17.48
C ASP A 70 -8.11 -11.46 17.06
N GLY A 71 -8.84 -11.27 15.96
CA GLY A 71 -9.28 -9.96 15.46
C GLY A 71 -10.70 -9.58 15.89
N GLN A 72 -11.26 -8.57 15.23
CA GLN A 72 -12.61 -8.06 15.51
C GLN A 72 -13.68 -9.16 15.41
N THR A 73 -14.57 -9.21 16.40
CA THR A 73 -15.74 -10.11 16.45
C THR A 73 -17.02 -9.44 15.99
N VAL A 74 -17.04 -8.11 15.94
CA VAL A 74 -18.18 -7.30 15.48
C VAL A 74 -17.69 -6.37 14.36
N PHE A 75 -18.48 -6.23 13.30
CA PHE A 75 -18.19 -5.35 12.18
C PHE A 75 -19.42 -4.52 11.80
N TYR A 76 -19.27 -3.20 11.75
CA TYR A 76 -20.32 -2.30 11.31
C TYR A 76 -20.15 -1.99 9.82
N ALA A 77 -21.22 -2.19 9.04
CA ALA A 77 -21.22 -1.93 7.61
C ALA A 77 -22.47 -1.15 7.22
N GLN A 78 -22.28 -0.12 6.39
CA GLN A 78 -23.38 0.53 5.68
C GLN A 78 -23.69 -0.27 4.41
N PRO A 79 -24.89 -0.87 4.29
CA PRO A 79 -25.25 -1.68 3.13
C PRO A 79 -25.12 -0.94 1.80
N GLU A 80 -25.35 0.38 1.75
CA GLU A 80 -25.15 1.20 0.54
C GLU A 80 -23.72 1.15 0.00
N ALA A 81 -22.72 1.09 0.90
CA ALA A 81 -21.31 0.99 0.53
C ALA A 81 -20.95 -0.35 -0.14
N TYR A 82 -21.78 -1.39 0.06
CA TYR A 82 -21.55 -2.74 -0.42
C TYR A 82 -22.58 -3.23 -1.46
N THR A 83 -23.73 -2.56 -1.62
CA THR A 83 -24.65 -2.72 -2.75
C THR A 83 -24.18 -1.98 -3.98
N ARG A 84 -23.50 -0.85 -3.78
CA ARG A 84 -22.88 -0.14 -4.89
C ARG A 84 -21.78 -1.01 -5.52
N ARG A 85 -22.12 -1.75 -6.58
CA ARG A 85 -21.60 -1.26 -7.87
C ARG A 85 -22.11 0.16 -7.89
N VAL A 86 -21.27 1.17 -7.64
CA VAL A 86 -21.65 2.55 -7.90
C VAL A 86 -22.32 2.45 -9.26
N ALA A 87 -23.64 2.63 -9.32
CA ALA A 87 -24.33 2.72 -10.59
C ALA A 87 -23.59 3.87 -11.22
N GLU A 88 -22.73 3.54 -12.18
CA GLU A 88 -21.89 4.56 -12.78
C GLU A 88 -22.86 5.63 -13.24
N PRO A 89 -22.63 6.89 -12.87
CA PRO A 89 -23.56 7.96 -13.19
C PRO A 89 -24.01 7.78 -14.64
N ALA A 90 -25.29 7.99 -14.97
CA ALA A 90 -25.81 7.69 -16.31
C ALA A 90 -24.94 8.27 -17.46
N ASP A 91 -24.26 9.37 -17.16
CA ASP A 91 -23.24 10.03 -17.98
C ASP A 91 -22.02 9.13 -18.33
N TRP A 92 -21.54 8.34 -17.39
CA TRP A 92 -20.46 7.37 -17.59
C TRP A 92 -20.90 6.15 -18.40
N THR A 93 -22.13 5.66 -18.19
CA THR A 93 -22.68 4.56 -18.98
C THR A 93 -22.84 5.01 -20.43
N ALA A 94 -23.37 6.21 -20.66
CA ALA A 94 -23.46 6.84 -21.98
C ALA A 94 -22.08 7.07 -22.61
N SER A 95 -21.08 7.50 -21.82
CA SER A 95 -19.69 7.69 -22.27
C SER A 95 -19.02 6.38 -22.68
N ARG A 96 -19.27 5.28 -21.94
CA ARG A 96 -18.79 3.94 -22.30
C ARG A 96 -19.37 3.46 -23.62
N GLU A 97 -20.69 3.51 -23.75
CA GLU A 97 -21.39 3.14 -24.98
C GLU A 97 -20.97 4.03 -26.16
N GLY A 98 -20.65 5.30 -25.90
CA GLY A 98 -20.08 6.22 -26.88
C GLY A 98 -18.72 5.76 -27.38
N ILE A 99 -17.79 5.44 -26.47
CA ILE A 99 -16.46 4.91 -26.80
C ILE A 99 -16.57 3.60 -27.56
N GLU A 100 -17.40 2.66 -27.12
CA GLU A 100 -17.58 1.37 -27.80
C GLU A 100 -18.13 1.57 -29.22
N ARG A 101 -19.12 2.46 -29.40
CA ARG A 101 -19.64 2.83 -30.72
C ARG A 101 -18.58 3.48 -31.61
N GLU A 102 -17.74 4.36 -31.07
CA GLU A 102 -16.65 4.99 -31.80
C GLU A 102 -15.58 4.00 -32.22
N GLU A 103 -15.20 3.08 -31.35
CA GLU A 103 -14.21 2.03 -31.63
C GLU A 103 -14.75 0.98 -32.60
N ALA A 104 -16.08 0.79 -32.66
CA ALA A 104 -16.74 -0.08 -33.64
C ALA A 104 -16.83 0.54 -35.04
N ARG A 105 -16.58 1.85 -35.21
CA ARG A 105 -16.63 2.49 -36.53
C ARG A 105 -15.55 1.92 -37.46
N PRO A 106 -15.84 1.70 -38.75
CA PRO A 106 -14.85 1.21 -39.71
C PRO A 106 -13.56 2.07 -39.77
N ALA A 107 -13.69 3.39 -39.60
CA ALA A 107 -12.56 4.32 -39.60
C ALA A 107 -11.64 4.19 -38.37
N SER A 108 -12.15 3.64 -37.26
CA SER A 108 -11.40 3.44 -36.02
C SER A 108 -10.77 2.05 -35.94
N GLN A 109 -11.09 1.14 -36.87
CA GLN A 109 -10.58 -0.24 -36.83
C GLN A 109 -9.05 -0.28 -36.88
N ILE A 110 -8.47 -0.98 -35.93
CA ILE A 110 -7.03 -1.20 -35.86
C ILE A 110 -6.71 -2.40 -36.76
N LYS A 111 -6.14 -2.14 -37.93
CA LYS A 111 -5.77 -3.18 -38.90
C LYS A 111 -4.26 -3.31 -38.97
N PRO A 112 -3.68 -4.44 -38.53
CA PRO A 112 -2.27 -4.72 -38.71
C PRO A 112 -1.90 -4.76 -40.20
N THR A 113 -0.83 -4.08 -40.57
CA THR A 113 -0.27 -4.10 -41.93
C THR A 113 0.68 -5.27 -42.07
N GLU A 114 0.34 -6.24 -42.92
CA GLU A 114 1.16 -7.44 -43.14
C GLU A 114 2.44 -7.13 -43.95
N HIS A 115 2.40 -6.06 -44.76
CA HIS A 115 3.47 -5.67 -45.66
C HIS A 115 3.63 -4.14 -45.69
N GLY A 116 4.73 -3.64 -45.12
CA GLY A 116 5.07 -2.22 -45.09
C GLY A 116 6.23 -1.92 -44.15
N GLU A 117 6.73 -0.68 -44.21
CA GLU A 117 7.65 -0.18 -43.19
C GLU A 117 6.92 -0.03 -41.85
N TRP A 118 7.55 -0.42 -40.74
CA TRP A 118 7.00 -0.21 -39.39
C TRP A 118 6.73 1.28 -39.18
N CYS A 119 5.58 1.65 -38.64
CA CYS A 119 5.23 3.06 -38.46
C CYS A 119 5.75 3.59 -37.11
N HIS A 120 5.63 2.80 -36.04
CA HIS A 120 5.94 3.21 -34.69
C HIS A 120 7.45 3.10 -34.37
N ARG A 121 8.01 4.15 -33.77
CA ARG A 121 9.46 4.25 -33.46
C ARG A 121 10.01 3.09 -32.63
N LEU A 122 9.25 2.61 -31.63
CA LEU A 122 9.71 1.51 -30.76
C LEU A 122 9.72 0.17 -31.51
N ILE A 123 8.80 0.00 -32.46
CA ILE A 123 8.75 -1.21 -33.28
C ILE A 123 9.84 -1.18 -34.35
N LYS A 124 10.11 -0.02 -34.96
CA LYS A 124 11.30 0.18 -35.82
C LYS A 124 12.59 -0.23 -35.12
N ALA A 125 12.80 0.27 -33.89
CA ALA A 125 13.99 -0.05 -33.10
C ALA A 125 14.08 -1.53 -32.75
N LEU A 126 12.97 -2.14 -32.30
CA LEU A 126 12.90 -3.57 -32.02
C LEU A 126 13.17 -4.42 -33.26
N ALA A 127 12.53 -4.11 -34.39
CA ALA A 127 12.71 -4.85 -35.65
C ALA A 127 14.15 -4.79 -36.14
N LYS A 128 14.80 -3.62 -36.06
CA LYS A 128 16.22 -3.46 -36.39
C LYS A 128 17.10 -4.34 -35.50
N ARG A 129 16.83 -4.39 -34.19
CA ARG A 129 17.59 -5.25 -33.27
C ARG A 129 17.35 -6.73 -33.54
N LEU A 130 16.11 -7.13 -33.79
CA LEU A 130 15.77 -8.52 -34.12
C LEU A 130 16.47 -8.99 -35.41
N ALA A 131 16.57 -8.13 -36.42
CA ALA A 131 17.31 -8.44 -37.65
C ALA A 131 18.84 -8.56 -37.43
N GLU A 132 19.42 -7.84 -36.46
CA GLU A 132 20.80 -8.03 -36.04
C GLU A 132 20.99 -9.37 -35.31
N VAL A 133 20.04 -9.71 -34.43
CA VAL A 133 20.04 -10.98 -33.70
C VAL A 133 19.96 -12.16 -34.66
N ASP A 134 19.11 -12.11 -35.69
CA ASP A 134 19.07 -13.18 -36.70
C ASP A 134 20.38 -13.35 -37.46
N ARG A 135 21.04 -12.22 -37.81
CA ARG A 135 22.35 -12.26 -38.48
C ARG A 135 23.41 -12.89 -37.58
N GLN A 136 23.42 -12.56 -36.29
CA GLN A 136 24.30 -13.16 -35.30
C GLN A 136 24.07 -14.68 -35.19
N ILE A 137 22.81 -15.08 -35.05
CA ILE A 137 22.39 -16.50 -34.99
C ILE A 137 22.84 -17.24 -36.27
N ALA A 138 22.66 -16.66 -37.44
CA ALA A 138 23.06 -17.27 -38.71
C ALA A 138 24.59 -17.44 -38.83
N ILE A 139 25.38 -16.49 -38.32
CA ILE A 139 26.85 -16.56 -38.33
C ILE A 139 27.35 -17.65 -37.39
N GLU A 140 26.78 -17.77 -36.19
CA GLU A 140 27.18 -18.74 -35.18
C GLU A 140 26.73 -20.16 -35.56
N ASN A 141 25.58 -20.32 -36.23
CA ASN A 141 25.10 -21.60 -36.74
C ASN A 141 25.74 -22.06 -38.06
N LYS A 142 26.76 -21.37 -38.58
CA LYS A 142 27.48 -21.83 -39.78
C LYS A 142 28.09 -23.22 -39.53
N PRO A 143 27.98 -24.19 -40.47
CA PRO A 143 28.50 -25.55 -40.29
C PRO A 143 29.98 -25.61 -39.92
N SER A 144 30.78 -24.64 -40.38
CA SER A 144 32.20 -24.51 -40.06
C SER A 144 32.48 -24.11 -38.61
N ARG A 145 31.52 -23.49 -37.93
CA ARG A 145 31.57 -23.08 -36.51
C ARG A 145 30.76 -24.00 -35.61
N ASN A 146 29.79 -24.73 -36.18
CA ASN A 146 28.96 -25.70 -35.48
C ASN A 146 28.92 -27.06 -36.23
N PRO A 147 29.95 -27.90 -36.08
CA PRO A 147 30.07 -29.17 -36.81
C PRO A 147 29.15 -30.29 -36.28
N PHE A 148 28.51 -30.13 -35.12
CA PHE A 148 27.68 -31.18 -34.49
C PHE A 148 26.17 -30.94 -34.63
N GLY A 149 25.74 -29.89 -35.35
CA GLY A 149 24.32 -29.60 -35.60
C GLY A 149 23.53 -29.12 -34.38
N GLU A 150 24.11 -29.16 -33.19
CA GLU A 150 23.56 -28.60 -31.96
C GLU A 150 24.24 -27.25 -31.69
N PRO A 151 23.53 -26.11 -31.70
CA PRO A 151 24.12 -24.81 -31.44
C PRO A 151 24.96 -24.84 -30.16
N ARG A 152 26.29 -24.85 -30.29
CA ARG A 152 27.20 -24.70 -29.16
C ARG A 152 27.13 -23.23 -28.74
N PHE A 153 26.20 -22.98 -27.81
CA PHE A 153 25.92 -21.73 -27.11
C PHE A 153 25.08 -20.70 -27.88
N HIS A 154 24.09 -20.16 -27.17
CA HIS A 154 23.64 -18.77 -27.34
C HIS A 154 23.16 -18.23 -25.97
N GLU A 155 24.10 -18.00 -25.05
CA GLU A 155 23.93 -16.94 -24.05
C GLU A 155 24.37 -15.61 -24.68
N VAL A 156 23.72 -15.21 -25.78
CA VAL A 156 23.78 -13.80 -26.18
C VAL A 156 22.97 -13.07 -25.13
N GLU A 157 23.59 -12.33 -24.19
CA GLU A 157 23.10 -11.27 -23.27
C GLU A 157 21.58 -11.10 -23.00
N TRP A 158 20.79 -12.16 -23.13
CA TRP A 158 19.35 -12.18 -23.26
C TRP A 158 18.82 -13.39 -22.51
N LYS A 159 17.71 -13.16 -21.81
CA LYS A 159 16.91 -14.25 -21.27
C LYS A 159 16.22 -14.96 -22.44
N VAL A 160 16.88 -15.94 -23.06
CA VAL A 160 16.18 -17.07 -23.70
C VAL A 160 15.52 -17.89 -22.57
N THR A 161 14.59 -17.27 -21.84
CA THR A 161 13.87 -17.93 -20.76
C THR A 161 12.67 -18.61 -21.35
N LYS A 162 12.90 -19.79 -21.89
CA LYS A 162 12.14 -21.03 -21.66
C LYS A 162 12.51 -22.04 -22.76
N PRO A 163 12.51 -23.34 -22.44
CA PRO A 163 12.79 -24.36 -23.45
C PRO A 163 11.76 -24.25 -24.59
N GLY A 164 12.16 -23.84 -25.80
CA GLY A 164 11.23 -23.65 -26.92
C GLY A 164 11.55 -22.56 -27.96
N GLY A 165 12.65 -21.81 -27.84
CA GLY A 165 13.09 -20.87 -28.89
C GLY A 165 12.36 -19.52 -28.94
N ILE A 166 11.73 -19.11 -27.84
CA ILE A 166 11.07 -17.80 -27.71
C ILE A 166 12.12 -16.73 -27.36
N LEU A 167 12.11 -15.61 -28.09
CA LEU A 167 13.08 -14.55 -27.93
C LEU A 167 12.49 -13.39 -27.11
N ASP A 168 13.20 -12.99 -26.05
CA ASP A 168 12.93 -11.78 -25.26
C ASP A 168 14.16 -10.86 -25.33
N VAL A 169 13.99 -9.69 -25.97
CA VAL A 169 15.05 -8.68 -26.19
C VAL A 169 15.17 -7.73 -24.98
N GLY A 170 14.51 -8.02 -23.86
CA GLY A 170 14.68 -7.28 -22.62
C GLY A 170 14.12 -5.85 -22.62
N PRO A 171 14.39 -5.08 -21.56
CA PRO A 171 13.65 -3.86 -21.22
C PRO A 171 13.95 -2.64 -22.12
N GLY A 172 15.03 -2.66 -22.88
CA GLY A 172 15.39 -1.58 -23.83
C GLY A 172 14.55 -1.57 -25.10
N TYR A 173 13.63 -2.52 -25.27
CA TYR A 173 12.81 -2.67 -26.47
C TYR A 173 11.35 -2.93 -26.12
N ALA A 174 10.48 -2.84 -27.14
CA ALA A 174 9.07 -3.18 -26.97
C ALA A 174 8.92 -4.64 -26.49
N ALA A 175 8.07 -4.87 -25.49
CA ALA A 175 7.90 -6.15 -24.82
C ALA A 175 7.10 -7.16 -25.68
N VAL A 176 7.74 -7.61 -26.76
CA VAL A 176 7.24 -8.61 -27.71
C VAL A 176 8.10 -9.86 -27.58
N VAL A 177 7.49 -10.95 -27.11
CA VAL A 177 8.17 -12.18 -26.69
C VAL A 177 7.61 -13.36 -27.49
N VAL A 178 8.22 -13.64 -28.63
CA VAL A 178 7.69 -14.57 -29.65
C VAL A 178 8.80 -15.37 -30.32
N THR A 179 8.43 -16.46 -30.98
CA THR A 179 9.34 -17.21 -31.86
C THR A 179 9.60 -16.47 -33.19
N PRO A 180 10.66 -16.83 -33.94
CA PRO A 180 10.90 -16.28 -35.28
C PRO A 180 9.69 -16.41 -36.23
N ASP A 181 8.99 -17.55 -36.19
CA ASP A 181 7.85 -17.84 -37.09
C ASP A 181 6.63 -16.94 -36.86
N SER A 182 6.45 -16.47 -35.62
CA SER A 182 5.32 -15.60 -35.23
C SER A 182 5.70 -14.11 -35.21
N ARG A 183 6.96 -13.79 -35.53
CA ARG A 183 7.55 -12.46 -35.33
C ARG A 183 6.92 -11.38 -36.21
N GLN A 184 6.79 -11.63 -37.51
CA GLN A 184 6.25 -10.63 -38.44
C GLN A 184 4.83 -10.23 -38.05
N ARG A 185 3.98 -11.23 -37.75
CA ARG A 185 2.61 -11.02 -37.25
C ARG A 185 2.61 -10.24 -35.93
N ALA A 186 3.45 -10.63 -34.97
CA ALA A 186 3.52 -9.98 -33.67
C ALA A 186 3.96 -8.50 -33.76
N LEU A 187 4.97 -8.20 -34.58
CA LEU A 187 5.44 -6.83 -34.83
C LEU A 187 4.35 -6.00 -35.52
N SER A 188 3.66 -6.56 -36.51
CA SER A 188 2.55 -5.89 -37.20
C SER A 188 1.41 -5.53 -36.24
N ILE A 189 1.00 -6.46 -35.38
CA ILE A 189 -0.02 -6.22 -34.36
C ILE A 189 0.42 -5.12 -33.39
N ALA A 190 1.65 -5.20 -32.88
CA ALA A 190 2.17 -4.23 -31.93
C ALA A 190 2.33 -2.83 -32.56
N ASP A 191 2.76 -2.75 -33.82
CA ASP A 191 2.92 -1.50 -34.57
C ASP A 191 1.58 -0.79 -34.75
N ALA A 192 0.61 -1.50 -35.34
CA ALA A 192 -0.73 -0.95 -35.56
C ALA A 192 -1.41 -0.57 -34.25
N PHE A 193 -1.27 -1.40 -33.21
CA PHE A 193 -1.84 -1.09 -31.90
C PHE A 193 -1.19 0.16 -31.28
N PHE A 194 0.13 0.30 -31.30
CA PHE A 194 0.80 1.46 -30.72
C PHE A 194 0.46 2.75 -31.45
N VAL A 195 0.48 2.76 -32.79
CA VAL A 195 0.04 3.93 -33.58
C VAL A 195 -1.41 4.29 -33.27
N ALA A 196 -2.29 3.29 -33.21
CA ALA A 196 -3.69 3.48 -32.89
C ALA A 196 -3.90 4.07 -31.48
N MET A 197 -3.12 3.62 -30.49
CA MET A 197 -3.19 4.13 -29.12
C MET A 197 -2.66 5.57 -29.03
N GLU A 198 -1.58 5.90 -29.75
CA GLU A 198 -1.05 7.27 -29.82
C GLU A 198 -2.05 8.24 -30.46
N ALA A 199 -2.71 7.82 -31.55
CA ALA A 199 -3.80 8.60 -32.17
C ALA A 199 -5.00 8.84 -31.23
N ARG A 200 -5.17 7.99 -30.21
CA ARG A 200 -6.22 8.10 -29.17
C ARG A 200 -5.76 8.86 -27.92
N GLY A 201 -4.58 9.51 -27.97
CA GLY A 201 -4.05 10.34 -26.88
C GLY A 201 -3.27 9.56 -25.82
N PHE A 202 -3.01 8.28 -26.01
CA PHE A 202 -2.12 7.53 -25.13
C PHE A 202 -0.66 7.77 -25.52
N LYS A 203 0.25 7.65 -24.55
CA LYS A 203 1.69 7.71 -24.76
C LYS A 203 2.27 6.31 -24.59
N VAL A 204 2.98 5.83 -25.61
CA VAL A 204 3.72 4.57 -25.53
C VAL A 204 5.18 4.87 -25.22
N ARG A 205 5.66 4.34 -24.09
CA ARG A 205 7.04 4.56 -23.62
C ARG A 205 7.68 3.28 -23.09
N LEU A 206 9.00 3.25 -23.10
CA LEU A 206 9.79 2.23 -22.44
C LEU A 206 10.11 2.68 -21.02
N THR A 207 10.09 1.75 -20.08
CA THR A 207 10.70 1.89 -18.76
C THR A 207 11.91 0.97 -18.67
N ASP A 208 12.67 1.07 -17.60
CA ASP A 208 13.85 0.23 -17.34
C ASP A 208 13.53 -1.27 -17.25
N THR A 209 12.24 -1.65 -17.24
CA THR A 209 11.82 -3.04 -17.13
C THR A 209 10.85 -3.48 -18.22
N HIS A 210 9.96 -2.60 -18.72
CA HIS A 210 8.87 -3.02 -19.60
C HIS A 210 8.33 -1.88 -20.50
N THR A 211 7.50 -2.23 -21.49
CA THR A 211 6.74 -1.24 -22.27
C THR A 211 5.49 -0.81 -21.53
N VAL A 212 5.21 0.50 -21.49
CA VAL A 212 4.04 1.08 -20.82
C VAL A 212 3.23 1.91 -21.80
N ILE A 213 1.93 1.67 -21.82
CA ILE A 213 0.94 2.51 -22.49
C ILE A 213 0.22 3.31 -21.41
N ALA A 214 0.35 4.64 -21.47
CA ALA A 214 -0.15 5.53 -20.42
C ALA A 214 -1.02 6.67 -20.95
N CYS A 215 -2.08 7.03 -20.21
CA CYS A 215 -2.89 8.21 -20.45
C CYS A 215 -3.48 8.68 -19.11
N LYS A 216 -3.29 9.96 -18.78
CA LYS A 216 -3.68 10.56 -17.50
C LYS A 216 -3.14 9.73 -16.31
N ASP A 217 -3.99 9.21 -15.43
CA ASP A 217 -3.61 8.36 -14.29
C ASP A 217 -3.48 6.86 -14.63
N ILE A 218 -3.84 6.47 -15.85
CA ILE A 218 -3.74 5.08 -16.29
C ILE A 218 -2.35 4.83 -16.84
N ALA A 219 -1.64 3.88 -16.26
CA ALA A 219 -0.38 3.35 -16.78
C ALA A 219 -0.45 1.83 -16.84
N MET A 220 -0.41 1.27 -18.04
CA MET A 220 -0.55 -0.17 -18.26
C MET A 220 0.72 -0.74 -18.88
N GLN A 221 1.34 -1.68 -18.18
CA GLN A 221 2.44 -2.49 -18.69
C GLN A 221 1.93 -3.40 -19.81
N PHE A 222 2.40 -3.15 -21.04
CA PHE A 222 2.08 -3.95 -22.21
C PHE A 222 3.06 -5.12 -22.37
N ARG A 223 2.54 -6.29 -22.71
CA ARG A 223 3.33 -7.44 -23.16
C ARG A 223 2.57 -8.22 -24.21
N LEU A 224 3.21 -8.47 -25.35
CA LEU A 224 2.76 -9.39 -26.39
C LEU A 224 3.60 -10.66 -26.31
N SER A 225 2.97 -11.81 -26.11
CA SER A 225 3.67 -13.08 -25.90
C SER A 225 3.04 -14.21 -26.70
N GLU A 226 3.87 -15.13 -27.19
CA GLU A 226 3.40 -16.39 -27.77
C GLU A 226 3.00 -17.39 -26.68
N MET A 227 1.88 -18.09 -26.90
CA MET A 227 1.37 -19.13 -26.00
C MET A 227 2.13 -20.43 -26.21
N THR A 228 2.42 -21.10 -25.10
CA THR A 228 3.18 -22.34 -25.05
C THR A 228 2.44 -23.43 -24.30
N GLU A 229 2.57 -24.67 -24.75
CA GLU A 229 2.09 -25.84 -24.03
C GLU A 229 3.26 -26.62 -23.42
N LYS A 230 3.09 -27.17 -22.22
CA LYS A 230 4.10 -28.02 -21.58
C LYS A 230 4.02 -29.40 -22.21
N THR A 231 5.13 -29.89 -22.75
CA THR A 231 5.13 -31.17 -23.48
C THR A 231 5.55 -32.39 -22.65
N VAL A 232 6.41 -32.26 -21.62
CA VAL A 232 6.73 -33.36 -20.67
C VAL A 232 7.24 -32.78 -19.33
N SER A 233 6.77 -33.33 -18.20
CA SER A 233 7.33 -33.08 -16.86
C SER A 233 8.44 -34.10 -16.54
N GLY A 234 9.69 -33.76 -16.85
CA GLY A 234 10.88 -34.51 -16.45
C GLY A 234 11.80 -33.66 -15.59
N VAL A 235 12.55 -34.29 -14.67
CA VAL A 235 13.54 -33.62 -13.81
C VAL A 235 14.61 -32.97 -14.70
N GLY A 236 14.62 -31.65 -14.78
CA GLY A 236 15.66 -30.89 -15.46
C GLY A 236 15.18 -29.62 -16.16
N TYR A 237 14.31 -29.72 -17.17
CA TYR A 237 13.86 -28.55 -17.95
C TYR A 237 12.48 -28.80 -18.59
N ASP A 238 11.49 -27.97 -18.26
CA ASP A 238 10.14 -27.99 -18.86
C ASP A 238 10.21 -27.67 -20.37
N ARG A 239 10.23 -28.67 -21.27
CA ARG A 239 10.12 -28.45 -22.71
C ARG A 239 8.75 -27.86 -23.07
N GLN A 240 8.75 -26.61 -23.53
CA GLN A 240 7.54 -25.90 -23.96
C GLN A 240 7.47 -25.86 -25.49
N ARG A 241 6.31 -26.22 -26.05
CA ARG A 241 6.07 -26.14 -27.50
C ARG A 241 5.27 -24.86 -27.79
N PRO A 242 5.78 -23.95 -28.63
CA PRO A 242 5.03 -22.77 -29.06
C PRO A 242 3.82 -23.19 -29.91
N LEU A 243 2.67 -22.60 -29.63
CA LEU A 243 1.40 -22.91 -30.31
C LEU A 243 1.09 -21.99 -31.49
N ARG A 244 1.97 -21.03 -31.82
CA ARG A 244 1.75 -19.97 -32.83
C ARG A 244 0.52 -19.10 -32.57
N ARG A 245 0.04 -19.13 -31.32
CA ARG A 245 -1.07 -18.32 -30.81
C ARG A 245 -0.50 -17.18 -29.97
N LEU A 246 -0.87 -15.96 -30.28
CA LEU A 246 -0.41 -14.75 -29.62
C LEU A 246 -1.38 -14.32 -28.51
N ARG A 247 -0.84 -13.64 -27.51
CA ARG A 247 -1.59 -13.04 -26.41
C ARG A 247 -1.03 -11.68 -26.05
N ILE A 248 -1.90 -10.69 -25.95
CA ILE A 248 -1.63 -9.37 -25.36
C ILE A 248 -2.08 -9.41 -23.90
N THR A 249 -1.21 -8.95 -23.02
CA THR A 249 -1.48 -8.73 -21.61
C THR A 249 -1.12 -7.29 -21.25
N MET A 250 -2.03 -6.61 -20.58
CA MET A 250 -1.86 -5.25 -20.09
C MET A 250 -2.17 -5.20 -18.59
N ARG A 251 -1.19 -4.78 -17.78
CA ARG A 251 -1.30 -4.80 -16.31
C ARG A 251 -0.99 -3.44 -15.72
N GLU A 252 -1.80 -3.00 -14.76
CA GLU A 252 -1.57 -1.75 -14.03
C GLU A 252 -0.33 -1.83 -13.10
N SER A 253 -0.06 -3.01 -12.54
CA SER A 253 1.16 -3.32 -11.77
C SER A 253 1.46 -4.81 -11.81
N LEU A 254 2.72 -5.18 -11.56
CA LEU A 254 3.22 -6.56 -11.57
C LEU A 254 2.62 -7.44 -10.46
N HIS A 255 2.15 -6.84 -9.36
CA HIS A 255 1.77 -7.58 -8.15
C HIS A 255 0.29 -7.42 -7.76
N VAL A 256 -0.31 -6.26 -8.03
CA VAL A 256 -1.71 -5.95 -7.66
C VAL A 256 -2.26 -4.91 -8.65
N GLY A 257 -3.36 -5.18 -9.35
CA GLY A 257 -3.99 -4.20 -10.25
C GLY A 257 -4.97 -4.80 -11.26
N LYS A 258 -5.62 -3.93 -12.05
CA LYS A 258 -6.48 -4.38 -13.16
C LYS A 258 -5.64 -5.03 -14.27
N GLU A 259 -6.10 -6.18 -14.77
CA GLU A 259 -5.49 -6.88 -15.90
C GLU A 259 -6.46 -6.87 -17.10
N ILE A 260 -5.99 -6.41 -18.25
CA ILE A 260 -6.68 -6.52 -19.53
C ILE A 260 -5.91 -7.52 -20.38
N ARG A 261 -6.59 -8.52 -20.93
CA ARG A 261 -5.98 -9.56 -21.76
C ARG A 261 -6.81 -9.87 -23.01
N ALA A 262 -6.12 -10.16 -24.10
CA ALA A 262 -6.68 -10.75 -25.32
C ALA A 262 -5.73 -11.80 -25.87
N ARG A 263 -6.27 -12.86 -26.46
CA ARG A 263 -5.50 -14.00 -27.00
C ARG A 263 -6.17 -14.53 -28.26
N ASP A 264 -5.39 -15.19 -29.10
CA ASP A 264 -5.90 -16.01 -30.19
C ASP A 264 -6.73 -17.18 -29.64
N GLU A 265 -7.94 -17.33 -30.15
CA GLU A 265 -8.83 -18.46 -29.91
C GLU A 265 -9.13 -19.17 -31.24
N ALA A 266 -9.81 -20.33 -31.21
CA ALA A 266 -10.03 -21.13 -32.41
C ALA A 266 -10.80 -20.36 -33.51
N ASP A 267 -11.74 -19.51 -33.10
CA ASP A 267 -12.69 -18.84 -33.99
C ASP A 267 -12.50 -17.32 -34.05
N VAL A 268 -11.58 -16.76 -33.26
CA VAL A 268 -11.38 -15.31 -33.14
C VAL A 268 -9.90 -14.99 -33.06
N THR A 269 -9.46 -14.11 -33.95
CA THR A 269 -8.06 -13.68 -34.02
C THR A 269 -7.77 -12.55 -33.04
N LEU A 270 -6.51 -12.39 -32.65
CA LEU A 270 -6.09 -11.29 -31.79
C LEU A 270 -6.32 -9.91 -32.44
N GLU A 271 -6.21 -9.84 -33.77
CA GLU A 271 -6.43 -8.68 -34.63
C GLU A 271 -7.86 -8.14 -34.48
N GLU A 272 -8.86 -9.02 -34.50
CA GLU A 272 -10.27 -8.67 -34.28
C GLU A 272 -10.53 -8.13 -32.86
N ARG A 273 -9.65 -8.43 -31.90
CA ARG A 273 -9.79 -8.01 -30.50
C ARG A 273 -9.06 -6.70 -30.18
N LEU A 274 -8.34 -6.08 -31.13
CA LEU A 274 -7.56 -4.87 -30.87
C LEU A 274 -8.44 -3.67 -30.51
N ASN A 275 -9.56 -3.47 -31.19
CA ASN A 275 -10.50 -2.40 -30.88
C ASN A 275 -11.18 -2.59 -29.51
N MET A 276 -11.46 -3.83 -29.11
CA MET A 276 -11.94 -4.13 -27.76
C MET A 276 -10.89 -3.75 -26.70
N LEU A 277 -9.59 -3.99 -26.95
CA LEU A 277 -8.53 -3.54 -26.05
C LEU A 277 -8.46 -2.01 -25.98
N ALA A 278 -8.51 -1.33 -27.12
CA ALA A 278 -8.50 0.13 -27.18
C ALA A 278 -9.70 0.75 -26.43
N ALA A 279 -10.91 0.21 -26.65
CA ALA A 279 -12.12 0.61 -25.93
C ALA A 279 -11.95 0.45 -24.42
N ARG A 280 -11.46 -0.70 -23.95
CA ARG A 280 -11.23 -0.94 -22.51
C ARG A 280 -10.24 0.03 -21.89
N LEU A 281 -9.19 0.40 -22.62
CA LEU A 281 -8.23 1.40 -22.14
C LEU A 281 -8.84 2.79 -22.06
N ARG A 282 -9.58 3.22 -23.10
CA ARG A 282 -10.30 4.49 -23.11
C ARG A 282 -11.35 4.55 -22.00
N ILE A 283 -12.08 3.46 -21.78
CA ILE A 283 -13.03 3.31 -20.68
C ILE A 283 -12.33 3.39 -19.32
N ALA A 284 -11.12 2.84 -19.17
CA ALA A 284 -10.37 2.95 -17.92
C ALA A 284 -9.96 4.40 -17.60
N VAL A 285 -9.74 5.23 -18.62
CA VAL A 285 -9.46 6.67 -18.45
C VAL A 285 -10.70 7.44 -18.00
N LEU A 286 -11.91 6.95 -18.29
CA LEU A 286 -13.14 7.53 -17.74
C LEU A 286 -13.06 7.57 -16.21
N GLY A 287 -13.38 8.73 -15.65
CA GLY A 287 -13.29 8.96 -14.21
C GLY A 287 -11.97 9.40 -13.65
N PHE A 288 -11.01 9.71 -14.50
CA PHE A 288 -9.79 10.36 -14.04
C PHE A 288 -10.11 11.58 -13.18
N ASP A 289 -11.02 12.44 -13.62
CA ASP A 289 -11.32 13.70 -12.92
C ASP A 289 -11.87 13.43 -11.51
N SER A 290 -12.84 12.51 -11.38
CA SER A 290 -13.36 12.07 -10.07
C SER A 290 -12.30 11.40 -9.19
N ARG A 291 -11.42 10.56 -9.76
CA ARG A 291 -10.32 9.93 -9.00
C ARG A 291 -9.29 10.96 -8.54
N GLU A 292 -9.05 11.98 -9.34
CA GLU A 292 -8.10 13.05 -9.04
C GLU A 292 -8.65 13.96 -7.94
N GLU A 293 -9.94 14.30 -7.98
CA GLU A 293 -10.65 15.00 -6.90
C GLU A 293 -10.60 14.21 -5.59
N ASP A 294 -10.88 12.91 -5.62
CA ASP A 294 -10.79 12.04 -4.44
C ASP A 294 -9.37 12.00 -3.85
N ARG A 295 -8.33 11.93 -4.70
CA ARG A 295 -6.92 11.97 -4.24
C ARG A 295 -6.58 13.31 -3.59
N GLN A 296 -6.99 14.41 -4.20
CA GLN A 296 -6.77 15.74 -3.65
C GLN A 296 -7.47 15.90 -2.30
N GLU A 297 -8.69 15.40 -2.19
CA GLU A 297 -9.45 15.44 -0.94
C GLU A 297 -8.79 14.60 0.17
N GLN A 298 -8.36 13.38 -0.15
CA GLN A 298 -7.61 12.55 0.78
C GLN A 298 -6.29 13.19 1.22
N ALA A 299 -5.56 13.82 0.30
CA ALA A 299 -4.32 14.53 0.62
C ALA A 299 -4.58 15.72 1.56
N ARG A 300 -5.68 16.46 1.35
CA ARG A 300 -6.12 17.52 2.27
C ARG A 300 -6.44 16.97 3.66
N GLN A 301 -7.18 15.88 3.74
CA GLN A 301 -7.55 15.24 5.01
C GLN A 301 -6.33 14.71 5.77
N ILE A 302 -5.39 14.07 5.10
CA ILE A 302 -4.13 13.60 5.71
C ILE A 302 -3.32 14.78 6.25
N THR A 303 -3.22 15.86 5.47
CA THR A 303 -2.47 17.07 5.88
C THR A 303 -3.10 17.72 7.11
N GLU A 304 -4.43 17.86 7.13
CA GLU A 304 -5.14 18.43 8.27
C GLU A 304 -5.06 17.52 9.50
N MET A 305 -5.16 16.19 9.33
CA MET A 305 -4.98 15.24 10.43
C MET A 305 -3.58 15.34 11.03
N ARG A 306 -2.54 15.43 10.18
CA ARG A 306 -1.16 15.61 10.63
C ARG A 306 -1.01 16.89 11.46
N ARG A 307 -1.55 18.01 10.97
CA ARG A 307 -1.54 19.30 11.70
C ARG A 307 -2.25 19.20 13.05
N ARG A 308 -3.39 18.50 13.12
CA ARG A 308 -4.12 18.27 14.38
C ARG A 308 -3.32 17.44 15.37
N THR A 309 -2.68 16.37 14.91
CA THR A 309 -1.82 15.53 15.75
C THR A 309 -0.62 16.33 16.26
N GLU A 310 0.06 17.07 15.39
CA GLU A 310 1.19 17.92 15.76
C GLU A 310 0.78 18.99 16.80
N ASN A 311 -0.34 19.68 16.58
CA ASN A 311 -0.87 20.64 17.54
C ASN A 311 -1.24 19.99 18.88
N ALA A 312 -1.88 18.82 18.88
CA ALA A 312 -2.24 18.10 20.10
C ALA A 312 -0.97 17.69 20.88
N THR A 313 0.05 17.18 20.20
CA THR A 313 1.33 16.85 20.84
C THR A 313 2.03 18.06 21.42
N TRP A 314 1.97 19.21 20.73
CA TRP A 314 2.54 20.46 21.24
C TRP A 314 1.81 20.95 22.51
N HIS A 315 0.48 20.88 22.52
CA HIS A 315 -0.30 21.24 23.71
C HIS A 315 -0.03 20.31 24.90
N ASP A 316 0.09 19.01 24.67
CA ASP A 316 0.37 18.02 25.72
C ASP A 316 1.77 18.20 26.31
N GLN A 317 2.78 18.45 25.46
CA GLN A 317 4.13 18.79 25.90
C GLN A 317 4.15 20.08 26.74
N THR A 318 3.50 21.13 26.24
CA THR A 318 3.45 22.42 26.94
C THR A 318 2.75 22.31 28.30
N ALA A 319 1.65 21.55 28.38
CA ALA A 319 0.94 21.29 29.63
C ALA A 319 1.79 20.46 30.61
N THR A 320 2.50 19.44 30.12
CA THR A 320 3.40 18.62 30.93
C THR A 320 4.56 19.46 31.49
N GLU A 321 5.17 20.31 30.68
CA GLU A 321 6.23 21.22 31.11
C GLU A 321 5.72 22.23 32.17
N ALA A 322 4.53 22.79 31.97
CA ALA A 322 3.92 23.70 32.94
C ALA A 322 3.65 23.00 34.28
N ALA A 323 3.07 21.80 34.25
CA ALA A 323 2.80 20.99 35.46
C ALA A 323 4.10 20.59 36.18
N GLN A 324 5.17 20.26 35.44
CA GLN A 324 6.48 19.98 36.03
C GLN A 324 7.09 21.21 36.70
N ARG A 325 6.99 22.39 36.08
CA ARG A 325 7.47 23.65 36.68
C ARG A 325 6.70 23.99 37.95
N GLU A 326 5.37 23.86 37.94
CA GLU A 326 4.54 24.11 39.11
C GLU A 326 4.89 23.13 40.25
N ARG A 327 5.00 21.84 39.94
CA ARG A 327 5.42 20.83 40.92
C ARG A 327 6.80 21.13 41.51
N ALA A 328 7.79 21.47 40.66
CA ALA A 328 9.13 21.82 41.13
C ALA A 328 9.13 23.06 42.03
N ALA A 329 8.29 24.06 41.74
CA ALA A 329 8.15 25.24 42.57
C ALA A 329 7.53 24.93 43.94
N VAL A 330 6.52 24.04 43.98
CA VAL A 330 5.92 23.56 45.23
C VAL A 330 6.91 22.74 46.04
N ASP A 331 7.61 21.79 45.41
CA ASP A 331 8.62 20.95 46.07
C ASP A 331 9.76 21.81 46.65
N ALA A 332 10.20 22.85 45.93
CA ALA A 332 11.19 23.81 46.42
C ALA A 332 10.68 24.61 47.62
N LEU A 333 9.42 25.07 47.59
CA LEU A 333 8.81 25.78 48.71
C LEU A 333 8.72 24.89 49.97
N PHE A 334 8.37 23.61 49.81
CA PHE A 334 8.34 22.68 50.94
C PHE A 334 9.74 22.41 51.49
N ALA A 335 10.75 22.27 50.64
CA ALA A 335 12.13 22.12 51.09
C ALA A 335 12.62 23.37 51.86
N GLU A 336 12.26 24.58 51.42
CA GLU A 336 12.53 25.82 52.15
C GLU A 336 11.85 25.82 53.52
N ALA A 337 10.57 25.42 53.59
CA ALA A 337 9.82 25.33 54.86
C ALA A 337 10.45 24.33 55.82
N ASP A 338 10.80 23.12 55.36
CA ASP A 338 11.46 22.09 56.16
C ASP A 338 12.81 22.57 56.72
N GLN A 339 13.55 23.36 55.95
CA GLN A 339 14.82 23.94 56.38
C GLN A 339 14.62 25.02 57.45
N SER A 340 13.59 25.86 57.33
CA SER A 340 13.18 26.82 58.36
C SER A 340 12.81 26.10 59.66
N ASP A 341 11.96 25.06 59.59
CA ASP A 341 11.55 24.25 60.74
C ASP A 341 12.75 23.56 61.41
N ALA A 342 13.73 23.10 60.63
CA ALA A 342 14.97 22.57 61.17
C ALA A 342 15.78 23.63 61.94
N CYS A 343 15.82 24.87 61.46
CA CYS A 343 16.47 25.98 62.16
C CYS A 343 15.74 26.35 63.46
N GLU A 344 14.41 26.39 63.45
CA GLU A 344 13.61 26.64 64.65
C GLU A 344 13.81 25.55 65.72
N ARG A 345 13.80 24.27 65.33
CA ARG A 345 14.11 23.16 66.24
C ARG A 345 15.50 23.29 66.87
N ARG A 346 16.50 23.77 66.11
CA ARG A 346 17.86 24.03 66.62
C ARG A 346 17.86 25.20 67.61
N ARG A 347 17.16 26.30 67.32
CA ARG A 347 16.99 27.43 68.27
C ARG A 347 16.35 26.96 69.59
N LEU A 348 15.32 26.12 69.51
CA LEU A 348 14.67 25.54 70.69
C LEU A 348 15.64 24.67 71.51
N TYR A 349 16.50 23.89 70.85
CA TYR A 349 17.55 23.13 71.53
C TYR A 349 18.54 24.06 72.25
N LEU A 350 19.04 25.10 71.58
CA LEU A 350 19.96 26.08 72.17
C LEU A 350 19.33 26.76 73.39
N HIS A 351 18.06 27.13 73.32
CA HIS A 351 17.30 27.67 74.47
C HIS A 351 17.23 26.68 75.65
N ARG A 352 17.02 25.38 75.38
CA ARG A 352 17.03 24.35 76.42
C ARG A 352 18.42 24.17 77.05
N VAL A 353 19.49 24.25 76.25
CA VAL A 353 20.88 24.16 76.75
C VAL A 353 21.21 25.35 77.64
N GLU A 354 20.87 26.57 77.23
CA GLU A 354 21.06 27.80 78.01
C GLU A 354 20.35 27.71 79.36
N ARG A 355 19.07 27.30 79.37
CA ARG A 355 18.30 27.13 80.60
C ARG A 355 18.92 26.12 81.56
N LEU A 356 19.37 24.97 81.03
CA LEU A 356 20.03 23.95 81.85
C LEU A 356 21.37 24.45 82.43
N ALA A 357 22.12 25.27 81.69
CA ALA A 357 23.36 25.87 82.16
C ALA A 357 23.10 26.88 83.29
N GLN A 358 22.07 27.73 83.14
CA GLN A 358 21.62 28.67 84.17
C GLN A 358 21.16 27.95 85.44
N ASP A 359 20.35 26.90 85.32
CA ASP A 359 19.87 26.09 86.45
C ASP A 359 21.02 25.42 87.22
N ARG A 360 22.16 25.18 86.57
CA ARG A 360 23.38 24.62 87.17
C ARG A 360 24.36 25.69 87.67
N GLY A 361 24.01 26.97 87.60
CA GLY A 361 24.87 28.08 88.03
C GLY A 361 26.11 28.30 87.15
N ILE A 362 26.09 27.81 85.91
CA ILE A 362 27.15 28.04 84.92
C ILE A 362 26.95 29.44 84.32
N ASP A 363 28.00 30.26 84.29
CA ASP A 363 27.94 31.58 83.66
C ASP A 363 27.66 31.45 82.16
N VAL A 364 26.56 32.05 81.70
CA VAL A 364 26.12 32.09 80.30
C VAL A 364 26.29 33.48 79.67
N SER A 365 27.00 34.39 80.34
CA SER A 365 27.32 35.71 79.80
C SER A 365 28.11 35.59 78.48
N GLU A 366 28.06 36.62 77.63
CA GLU A 366 28.83 36.65 76.37
C GLU A 366 30.36 36.60 76.57
N ALA A 367 30.83 36.80 77.81
CA ALA A 367 32.22 36.64 78.18
C ALA A 367 32.61 35.18 78.48
N SER A 368 31.64 34.29 78.67
CA SER A 368 31.85 32.88 78.99
C SER A 368 31.97 32.02 77.73
N GLN A 369 32.69 30.89 77.83
CA GLN A 369 32.88 29.97 76.70
C GLN A 369 31.55 29.40 76.16
N ILE A 370 30.59 29.12 77.05
CA ILE A 370 29.27 28.62 76.66
C ILE A 370 28.39 29.73 76.07
N GLY A 371 28.51 30.97 76.57
CA GLY A 371 27.81 32.13 76.02
C GLY A 371 28.25 32.47 74.60
N GLN A 372 29.57 32.46 74.33
CA GLN A 372 30.13 32.66 72.99
C GLN A 372 29.68 31.55 72.01
N TRP A 373 29.66 30.30 72.47
CA TRP A 373 29.17 29.19 71.67
C TRP A 373 27.66 29.32 71.36
N LEU A 374 26.83 29.71 72.34
CA LEU A 374 25.40 29.94 72.14
C LEU A 374 25.15 31.09 71.15
N ALA A 375 25.89 32.19 71.25
CA ALA A 375 25.78 33.33 70.34
C ALA A 375 26.15 32.94 68.89
N TRP A 376 27.28 32.25 68.71
CA TRP A 376 27.69 31.72 67.40
C TRP A 376 26.66 30.73 66.84
N ALA A 377 26.15 29.81 67.65
CA ALA A 377 25.20 28.80 67.21
C ALA A 377 23.85 29.40 66.80
N ARG A 378 23.38 30.46 67.48
CA ARG A 378 22.19 31.23 67.10
C ARG A 378 22.40 31.95 65.77
N ALA A 379 23.49 32.70 65.63
CA ALA A 379 23.83 33.39 64.39
C ALA A 379 23.96 32.43 63.20
N SER A 380 24.52 31.24 63.43
CA SER A 380 24.62 30.19 62.41
C SER A 380 23.26 29.63 62.00
N CYS A 381 22.30 29.52 62.93
CA CYS A 381 20.93 29.14 62.59
C CYS A 381 20.24 30.23 61.78
N ASP A 382 20.45 31.51 62.11
CA ASP A 382 19.83 32.63 61.39
C ASP A 382 20.37 32.80 59.97
N VAL A 383 21.67 32.55 59.75
CA VAL A 383 22.26 32.56 58.39
C VAL A 383 21.72 31.42 57.52
N LEU A 384 21.43 30.26 58.12
CA LEU A 384 20.96 29.06 57.41
C LEU A 384 19.43 29.03 57.22
N ASP A 385 18.71 29.94 57.85
CA ASP A 385 17.26 29.97 57.83
C ASP A 385 16.74 30.73 56.58
N PRO A 386 16.05 30.04 55.65
CA PRO A 386 15.58 30.64 54.41
C PRO A 386 14.50 31.71 54.62
N ILE A 387 13.91 31.83 55.83
CA ILE A 387 12.92 32.87 56.11
C ILE A 387 13.51 34.29 55.95
N PHE A 388 14.76 34.49 56.34
CA PHE A 388 15.42 35.80 56.27
C PHE A 388 15.79 36.17 54.83
N SER A 389 16.17 35.21 53.99
CA SER A 389 16.46 35.46 52.58
C SER A 389 15.19 35.75 51.77
N ARG A 390 14.08 35.08 52.09
CA ARG A 390 12.76 35.33 51.45
C ARG A 390 12.23 36.72 51.76
N VAL A 391 12.38 37.18 53.00
CA VAL A 391 11.96 38.54 53.43
C VAL A 391 12.90 39.61 52.87
N ALA A 392 14.23 39.41 52.93
CA ALA A 392 15.20 40.36 52.39
C ALA A 392 15.18 40.48 50.85
N GLY A 393 14.69 39.46 50.15
CA GLY A 393 14.50 39.48 48.69
C GLY A 393 13.33 40.36 48.25
N LEU A 394 12.26 40.43 49.03
CA LEU A 394 11.07 41.24 48.75
C LEU A 394 11.33 42.75 48.90
N ASP A 395 12.25 43.14 49.79
CA ASP A 395 12.65 44.55 49.97
C ASP A 395 13.55 45.10 48.84
N LYS A 396 14.04 44.24 47.93
CA LYS A 396 14.88 44.65 46.78
C LYS A 396 14.14 44.81 45.46
N GLU A 397 12.89 44.33 45.38
CA GLU A 397 12.04 44.43 44.17
C GLU A 397 10.95 45.52 44.28
N ALA A 398 10.94 46.29 45.37
CA ALA A 398 10.18 47.54 45.50
C ALA A 398 11.05 48.75 45.14
#